data_AF-A0A7C6DIW9-F1
#
_entry.id   AF-A0A7C6DIW9-F1
#
_cell.length_a   1.000
_cell.length_b   1.000
_cell.length_c   1.000
_cell.angle_alpha   90.00
_cell.angle_beta   90.00
_cell.angle_gamma   90.00
#
_symmetry.space_group_name_H-M   'P 1'
#
loop_
_entity.id
_entity.type
_entity.pdbx_description
1 polymer ?
#
loop_
_entity_poly.entity_id
_entity_poly.type
_entity_poly.pdbx_seq_one_letter_code
_entity_poly.pdbx_strand_id
1 'polypeptide(L)'
;MDESREDMLRRRLKGAAPPVVLPCLAWAVCGTMTSMELTADQRRLLLDVARQTIRAALSAAGGTVPSLGQAGGTETTPPTPDDPVLHQRAGCFVSLHTLDTHRLRGCVGRLDCRDELIVAVRQSAINVLHDPRFVDCPVTLEELPRLEIELTLIFPMEQAAHCLDFQPREDGIFLTIGDRGGCFLPQVARETGWSREQLLARLCTEKLGVHPDGWRYDESARLYKFKTLVIGPEPFCPPASTSESTAASESANTTTSPSAKEIPAHRC
;
A
#
# COMPACT_ATOMS: atom_id res chain seq x y z
N MET A 1 -19.81 3.62 -49.45
CA MET A 1 -20.76 3.90 -48.35
C MET A 1 -20.02 3.49 -47.10
N ASP A 2 -19.55 4.52 -46.41
CA ASP A 2 -18.56 4.52 -45.34
C ASP A 2 -19.23 4.07 -44.03
N GLU A 3 -18.88 2.86 -43.58
CA GLU A 3 -19.35 2.30 -42.33
C GLU A 3 -18.58 3.02 -41.20
N SER A 4 -19.19 4.10 -40.68
CA SER A 4 -18.59 5.04 -39.74
C SER A 4 -17.92 4.33 -38.56
N ARG A 5 -16.66 4.72 -38.28
CA ARG A 5 -15.84 4.33 -37.10
C ARG A 5 -16.58 4.44 -35.76
N GLU A 6 -17.69 5.19 -35.68
CA GLU A 6 -18.57 5.25 -34.51
C GLU A 6 -19.22 3.90 -34.17
N ASP A 7 -19.61 3.11 -35.16
CA ASP A 7 -20.35 1.87 -34.93
C ASP A 7 -19.45 0.72 -34.46
N MET A 8 -18.15 0.81 -34.78
CA MET A 8 -17.11 -0.07 -34.25
C MET A 8 -16.73 0.28 -32.79
N LEU A 9 -16.75 1.57 -32.41
CA LEU A 9 -16.52 2.02 -31.04
C LEU A 9 -17.68 1.63 -30.11
N ARG A 10 -18.92 1.69 -30.59
CA ARG A 10 -20.11 1.27 -29.82
C ARG A 10 -20.13 -0.22 -29.46
N ARG A 11 -19.51 -1.08 -30.26
CA ARG A 11 -19.44 -2.53 -29.99
C ARG A 11 -18.37 -2.91 -28.96
N ARG A 12 -17.31 -2.11 -28.80
CA ARG A 12 -16.25 -2.36 -27.79
C ARG A 12 -16.63 -1.98 -26.36
N LEU A 13 -17.71 -1.22 -26.16
CA LEU A 13 -18.17 -0.77 -24.84
C LEU A 13 -19.18 -1.71 -24.16
N LYS A 14 -19.60 -2.80 -24.81
CA LYS A 14 -20.60 -3.74 -24.25
C LYS A 14 -20.05 -4.80 -23.27
N GLY A 15 -18.77 -4.72 -22.89
CA GLY A 15 -18.14 -5.69 -21.99
C GLY A 15 -17.50 -5.11 -20.73
N ALA A 16 -17.71 -3.82 -20.42
CA ALA A 16 -17.20 -3.22 -19.19
C ALA A 16 -18.13 -3.55 -18.02
N ALA A 17 -17.59 -4.22 -17.01
CA ALA A 17 -18.24 -4.39 -15.71
C ALA A 17 -18.72 -3.03 -15.16
N PRO A 18 -19.86 -2.97 -14.43
CA PRO A 18 -20.38 -1.72 -13.93
C PRO A 18 -19.35 -1.02 -13.03
N PRO A 19 -19.15 0.30 -13.16
CA PRO A 19 -18.31 1.03 -12.23
C PRO A 19 -18.92 0.90 -10.83
N VAL A 20 -18.07 0.67 -9.84
CA VAL A 20 -18.44 0.66 -8.42
C VAL A 20 -18.93 2.06 -8.07
N VAL A 21 -20.25 2.24 -8.09
CA VAL A 21 -20.93 3.48 -7.67
C VAL A 21 -20.77 3.58 -6.16
N LEU A 22 -19.78 4.34 -5.71
CA LEU A 22 -19.66 4.76 -4.32
C LEU A 22 -20.49 6.03 -4.11
N PRO A 23 -21.45 6.06 -3.18
CA PRO A 23 -22.23 7.26 -2.92
C PRO A 23 -21.34 8.41 -2.45
N CYS A 24 -21.45 9.51 -3.18
CA CYS A 24 -20.71 10.78 -3.10
C CYS A 24 -21.01 11.61 -1.82
N LEU A 25 -21.39 11.00 -0.69
CA LEU A 25 -21.88 11.77 0.48
C LEU A 25 -21.14 11.51 1.80
N ALA A 26 -20.17 10.59 1.84
CA ALA A 26 -19.43 10.29 3.08
C ALA A 26 -18.05 10.98 3.18
N TRP A 27 -17.73 11.92 2.29
CA TRP A 27 -16.37 12.50 2.18
C TRP A 27 -16.21 13.86 2.87
N ALA A 28 -17.30 14.53 3.24
CA ALA A 28 -17.28 15.98 3.51
C ALA A 28 -17.05 16.40 4.96
N VAL A 29 -16.83 15.49 5.92
CA VAL A 29 -16.65 15.90 7.33
C VAL A 29 -15.59 15.06 8.02
N CYS A 30 -14.32 15.35 7.78
CA CYS A 30 -13.27 14.97 8.72
C CYS A 30 -12.18 16.04 8.74
N GLY A 31 -11.76 16.40 9.95
CA GLY A 31 -10.93 17.56 10.26
C GLY A 31 -9.60 17.62 9.50
N THR A 32 -9.08 18.85 9.47
CA THR A 32 -7.89 19.35 8.78
C THR A 32 -6.59 18.65 9.19
N MET A 33 -6.33 17.45 8.70
CA MET A 33 -4.97 16.90 8.66
C MET A 33 -4.66 16.38 7.25
N THR A 34 -4.20 17.31 6.41
CA THR A 34 -3.80 17.09 5.02
C THR A 34 -2.47 16.33 4.89
N SER A 35 -1.74 16.16 6.00
CA SER A 35 -0.46 15.45 6.08
C SER A 35 -0.19 14.98 7.50
N MET A 36 0.32 13.76 7.64
CA MET A 36 0.73 13.17 8.91
C MET A 36 2.17 12.68 8.80
N GLU A 37 3.00 13.05 9.78
CA GLU A 37 4.34 12.50 9.92
C GLU A 37 4.31 11.32 10.88
N LEU A 38 4.86 10.18 10.43
CA LEU A 38 5.01 8.98 11.24
C LEU A 38 6.45 8.81 11.72
N THR A 39 6.61 8.47 13.00
CA THR A 39 7.91 8.10 13.60
C THR A 39 8.40 6.77 13.03
N ALA A 40 9.69 6.46 13.22
CA ALA A 40 10.26 5.18 12.79
C ALA A 40 9.55 3.98 13.43
N ASP A 41 9.20 4.10 14.72
CA ASP A 41 8.50 3.04 15.46
C ASP A 41 7.07 2.84 14.96
N GLN A 42 6.34 3.92 14.65
CA GLN A 42 5.00 3.85 14.07
C GLN A 42 5.04 3.20 12.68
N ARG A 43 6.01 3.57 11.84
CA ARG A 43 6.20 2.96 10.51
C ARG A 43 6.47 1.47 10.62
N ARG A 44 7.38 1.07 11.51
CA ARG A 44 7.70 -0.33 11.78
C ARG A 44 6.48 -1.10 12.28
N LEU A 45 5.72 -0.51 13.20
CA LEU A 45 4.49 -1.10 13.72
C LEU A 45 3.47 -1.37 12.60
N LEU A 46 3.22 -0.41 11.71
CA LEU A 46 2.27 -0.59 10.60
C LEU A 46 2.71 -1.72 9.65
N LEU A 47 4.01 -1.78 9.32
CA LEU A 47 4.57 -2.88 8.53
C LEU A 47 4.40 -4.22 9.24
N ASP A 48 4.69 -4.28 10.54
CA ASP A 48 4.57 -5.52 11.33
C ASP A 48 3.11 -5.98 11.44
N VAL A 49 2.17 -5.06 11.61
CA VAL A 49 0.73 -5.36 11.57
C VAL A 49 0.31 -5.93 10.22
N ALA A 50 0.75 -5.32 9.12
CA ALA A 50 0.46 -5.83 7.77
C ALA A 50 1.05 -7.23 7.55
N ARG A 51 2.33 -7.44 7.92
CA ARG A 51 3.02 -8.75 7.84
C ARG A 51 2.30 -9.82 8.66
N GLN A 52 1.94 -9.53 9.90
CA GLN A 52 1.24 -10.46 10.79
C GLN A 52 -0.15 -10.79 10.27
N THR A 53 -0.89 -9.80 9.77
CA THR A 53 -2.21 -9.98 9.19
C THR A 53 -2.16 -10.92 7.97
N ILE A 54 -1.20 -10.69 7.06
CA ILE A 54 -0.98 -11.56 5.90
C ILE A 54 -0.63 -12.99 6.31
N ARG A 55 0.32 -13.15 7.25
CA ARG A 55 0.70 -14.48 7.76
C ARG A 55 -0.50 -15.22 8.36
N ALA A 56 -1.27 -14.55 9.22
CA ALA A 56 -2.43 -15.12 9.87
C ALA A 56 -3.51 -15.53 8.85
N ALA A 57 -3.80 -14.67 7.87
CA ALA A 57 -4.78 -14.95 6.82
C ALA A 57 -4.37 -16.17 5.97
N LEU A 58 -3.10 -16.26 5.58
CA LEU A 58 -2.59 -17.41 4.82
C LEU A 58 -2.55 -18.71 5.65
N SER A 59 -2.24 -18.63 6.95
CA SER A 59 -2.31 -19.79 7.84
C SER A 59 -3.74 -20.29 8.07
N ALA A 60 -4.72 -19.38 8.18
CA ALA A 60 -6.14 -19.73 8.31
C ALA A 60 -6.75 -20.26 7.00
N ALA A 61 -6.23 -19.86 5.84
CA ALA A 61 -6.64 -20.44 4.55
C ALA A 61 -6.25 -21.93 4.41
N GLY A 62 -5.25 -22.39 5.17
CA GLY A 62 -4.89 -23.81 5.31
C GLY A 62 -5.70 -24.58 6.36
N GLY A 63 -6.63 -23.92 7.07
CA GLY A 63 -7.49 -24.50 8.10
C GLY A 63 -8.44 -23.47 8.72
N THR A 64 -9.75 -23.66 8.49
CA THR A 64 -10.92 -22.95 9.06
C THR A 64 -10.73 -21.44 9.35
N VAL A 65 -11.08 -20.61 8.37
CA VAL A 65 -11.19 -19.15 8.53
C VAL A 65 -12.32 -18.80 9.52
N PRO A 66 -12.09 -18.01 10.58
CA PRO A 66 -13.19 -17.38 11.30
C PRO A 66 -13.77 -16.29 10.39
N SER A 67 -15.03 -16.43 10.00
CA SER A 67 -15.75 -15.35 9.33
C SER A 67 -15.79 -14.14 10.27
N LEU A 68 -15.35 -12.98 9.82
CA LEU A 68 -15.64 -11.71 10.49
C LEU A 68 -17.16 -11.47 10.42
N GLY A 69 -17.86 -11.96 11.43
CA GLY A 69 -19.31 -11.98 11.44
C GLY A 69 -19.89 -12.82 12.57
N GLN A 70 -19.33 -12.73 13.78
CA GLN A 70 -20.08 -12.77 15.04
C GLN A 70 -19.13 -12.59 16.23
N ALA A 71 -19.53 -11.73 17.15
CA ALA A 71 -18.84 -11.45 18.40
C ALA A 71 -18.76 -12.72 19.26
N GLY A 72 -17.55 -13.02 19.75
CA GLY A 72 -17.30 -14.01 20.80
C GLY A 72 -16.34 -15.13 20.40
N GLY A 73 -15.03 -14.85 20.40
CA GLY A 73 -14.02 -15.90 20.25
C GLY A 73 -12.63 -15.35 19.95
N THR A 74 -11.83 -15.16 21.00
CA THR A 74 -10.36 -14.95 21.00
C THR A 74 -9.74 -14.43 19.70
N GLU A 75 -9.81 -13.10 19.50
CA GLU A 75 -8.99 -12.39 18.52
C GLU A 75 -7.51 -12.50 18.93
N THR A 76 -6.74 -13.32 18.22
CA THR A 76 -5.26 -13.35 18.32
C THR A 76 -4.66 -12.16 17.55
N THR A 77 -5.25 -10.97 17.70
CA THR A 77 -4.67 -9.72 17.19
C THR A 77 -3.79 -9.17 18.30
N PRO A 78 -2.48 -8.98 18.09
CA PRO A 78 -1.62 -8.43 19.13
C PRO A 78 -2.16 -7.06 19.58
N PRO A 79 -2.06 -6.75 20.89
CA PRO A 79 -2.52 -5.47 21.41
C PRO A 79 -1.81 -4.36 20.65
N THR A 80 -2.60 -3.54 19.96
CA THR A 80 -2.08 -2.36 19.27
C THR A 80 -1.81 -1.30 20.34
N PRO A 81 -0.65 -0.63 20.34
CA PRO A 81 -0.42 0.51 21.22
C PRO A 81 -1.55 1.52 21.09
N ASP A 82 -1.97 2.11 22.21
CA ASP A 82 -2.91 3.22 22.24
C ASP A 82 -2.17 4.50 21.77
N ASP A 83 -1.97 4.58 20.46
CA ASP A 83 -1.32 5.69 19.78
C ASP A 83 -2.38 6.42 18.93
N PRO A 84 -2.68 7.70 19.24
CA PRO A 84 -3.68 8.50 18.52
C PRO A 84 -3.48 8.55 17.01
N VAL A 85 -2.24 8.40 16.52
CA VAL A 85 -1.93 8.42 15.09
C VAL A 85 -2.60 7.26 14.34
N LEU A 86 -2.73 6.10 15.00
CA LEU A 86 -3.28 4.86 14.42
C LEU A 86 -4.80 4.91 14.26
N HIS A 87 -5.44 5.81 15.01
CA HIS A 87 -6.88 6.05 14.99
C HIS A 87 -7.30 7.17 14.03
N GLN A 88 -6.34 7.84 13.39
CA GLN A 88 -6.66 8.83 12.37
C GLN A 88 -7.23 8.17 11.12
N ARG A 89 -8.09 8.90 10.40
CA ARG A 89 -8.72 8.42 9.17
C ARG A 89 -7.72 8.40 8.03
N ALA A 90 -7.59 7.26 7.36
CA ALA A 90 -6.71 7.11 6.21
C ALA A 90 -7.21 6.01 5.26
N GLY A 91 -6.90 6.16 3.97
CA GLY A 91 -6.87 5.06 3.02
C GLY A 91 -5.51 4.36 3.08
N CYS A 92 -5.44 3.13 2.59
CA CYS A 92 -4.19 2.37 2.55
C CYS A 92 -4.16 1.45 1.34
N PHE A 93 -3.02 1.40 0.67
CA PHE A 93 -2.64 0.36 -0.27
C PHE A 93 -1.50 -0.47 0.33
N VAL A 94 -1.65 -1.79 0.22
CA VAL A 94 -0.57 -2.74 0.52
C VAL A 94 -0.10 -3.29 -0.81
N SER A 95 1.20 -3.17 -1.04
CA SER A 95 1.88 -3.72 -2.21
C SER A 95 2.87 -4.79 -1.76
N LEU A 96 2.85 -5.92 -2.45
CA LEU A 96 3.84 -6.99 -2.35
C LEU A 96 4.63 -7.02 -3.64
N HIS A 97 5.95 -7.14 -3.55
CA HIS A 97 6.83 -7.34 -4.68
C HIS A 97 7.79 -8.50 -4.40
N THR A 98 8.35 -9.09 -5.44
CA THR A 98 9.42 -10.08 -5.30
C THR A 98 10.71 -9.40 -4.88
N LEU A 99 11.41 -9.93 -3.88
CA LEU A 99 12.62 -9.31 -3.31
C LEU A 99 13.80 -9.25 -4.29
N ASP A 100 13.89 -10.18 -5.24
CA ASP A 100 15.01 -10.30 -6.18
C ASP A 100 14.86 -9.42 -7.43
N THR A 101 13.64 -9.33 -7.96
CA THR A 101 13.35 -8.63 -9.22
C THR A 101 12.48 -7.38 -9.06
N HIS A 102 12.05 -7.07 -7.83
CA HIS A 102 11.13 -5.97 -7.50
C HIS A 102 9.83 -5.99 -8.33
N ARG A 103 9.42 -7.15 -8.83
CA ARG A 103 8.21 -7.30 -9.64
C ARG A 103 6.99 -7.36 -8.75
N LEU A 104 5.93 -6.66 -9.19
CA LEU A 104 4.66 -6.64 -8.49
C LEU A 104 4.07 -8.05 -8.34
N ARG A 105 3.70 -8.40 -7.11
CA ARG A 105 3.12 -9.68 -6.71
C ARG A 105 1.70 -9.58 -6.16
N GLY A 106 1.31 -8.37 -5.77
CA GLY A 106 -0.05 -7.98 -5.40
C GLY A 106 -0.06 -6.52 -5.01
N CYS A 107 -1.09 -5.76 -5.36
CA CYS A 107 -1.29 -4.41 -4.83
C CYS A 107 -2.78 -4.12 -4.77
N VAL A 108 -3.30 -4.00 -3.55
CA VAL A 108 -4.72 -3.73 -3.29
C VAL A 108 -4.85 -2.73 -2.17
N GLY A 109 -5.84 -1.85 -2.29
CA GLY A 109 -6.10 -0.83 -1.31
C GLY A 109 -7.34 -0.02 -1.61
N ARG A 110 -7.54 1.01 -0.79
CA ARG A 110 -8.69 1.91 -0.88
C ARG A 110 -8.23 3.35 -0.77
N LEU A 111 -8.88 4.21 -1.56
CA LEU A 111 -8.67 5.66 -1.54
C LEU A 111 -9.53 6.36 -0.50
N ASP A 112 -10.66 5.76 -0.10
CA ASP A 112 -11.59 6.40 0.82
C ASP A 112 -11.07 6.33 2.26
N CYS A 113 -10.90 7.49 2.88
CA CYS A 113 -10.39 7.63 4.24
C CYS A 113 -11.52 7.46 5.25
N ARG A 114 -12.29 6.38 5.14
CA ARG A 114 -13.45 6.10 6.02
C ARG A 114 -13.05 5.39 7.29
N ASP A 115 -12.00 4.58 7.25
CA ASP A 115 -11.56 3.72 8.34
C ASP A 115 -10.37 4.34 9.08
N GLU A 116 -10.14 3.92 10.31
CA GLU A 116 -8.92 4.26 11.06
C GLU A 116 -7.71 3.63 10.36
N LEU A 117 -6.55 4.30 10.42
CA LEU A 117 -5.33 3.90 9.72
C LEU A 117 -4.97 2.42 9.98
N ILE A 118 -5.02 1.99 11.23
CA ILE A 118 -4.71 0.59 11.58
C ILE A 118 -5.70 -0.40 10.96
N VAL A 119 -6.97 -0.02 10.88
CA VAL A 119 -8.03 -0.84 10.28
C VAL A 119 -7.85 -0.91 8.77
N ALA A 120 -7.57 0.23 8.13
CA ALA A 120 -7.30 0.32 6.70
C ALA A 120 -6.09 -0.55 6.31
N VAL A 121 -5.00 -0.53 7.09
CA VAL A 121 -3.82 -1.38 6.87
C VAL A 121 -4.19 -2.87 6.96
N ARG A 122 -4.91 -3.29 8.01
CA ARG A 122 -5.34 -4.70 8.17
C ARG A 122 -6.21 -5.16 7.01
N GLN A 123 -7.23 -4.38 6.65
CA GLN A 123 -8.13 -4.72 5.54
C GLN A 123 -7.38 -4.83 4.22
N SER A 124 -6.54 -3.84 3.89
CA SER A 124 -5.74 -3.87 2.65
C SER A 124 -4.73 -5.03 2.64
N ALA A 125 -4.17 -5.39 3.79
CA ALA A 125 -3.28 -6.53 3.96
C ALA A 125 -3.98 -7.88 3.77
N ILE A 126 -5.26 -8.00 4.12
CA ILE A 126 -6.05 -9.19 3.77
C ILE A 126 -6.36 -9.17 2.26
N ASN A 127 -6.81 -8.04 1.75
CA ASN A 127 -7.29 -7.91 0.37
C ASN A 127 -6.18 -8.09 -0.67
N VAL A 128 -4.92 -7.78 -0.36
CA VAL A 128 -3.78 -7.99 -1.28
C VAL A 128 -3.61 -9.46 -1.67
N LEU A 129 -4.04 -10.40 -0.82
CA LEU A 129 -4.04 -11.84 -1.11
C LEU A 129 -5.10 -12.26 -2.14
N HIS A 130 -6.05 -11.37 -2.42
CA HIS A 130 -7.16 -11.56 -3.35
C HIS A 130 -7.08 -10.60 -4.54
N ASP A 131 -5.87 -10.14 -4.89
CA ASP A 131 -5.67 -9.28 -6.06
C ASP A 131 -6.13 -10.02 -7.34
N PRO A 132 -7.11 -9.49 -8.09
CA PRO A 132 -7.70 -10.16 -9.25
C PRO A 132 -6.70 -10.44 -10.38
N ARG A 133 -5.54 -9.76 -10.39
CA ARG A 133 -4.48 -9.99 -11.37
C ARG A 133 -3.68 -11.27 -11.12
N PHE A 134 -3.76 -11.82 -9.91
CA PHE A 134 -2.96 -12.97 -9.46
C PHE A 134 -3.83 -14.16 -9.00
N VAL A 135 -5.09 -14.23 -9.45
CA VAL A 135 -6.03 -15.29 -9.06
C VAL A 135 -5.54 -16.71 -9.41
N ASP A 136 -4.85 -16.86 -10.54
CA ASP A 136 -4.30 -18.15 -10.99
C ASP A 136 -3.02 -18.55 -10.25
N CYS A 137 -2.41 -17.60 -9.52
CA CYS A 137 -1.18 -17.80 -8.76
C CYS A 137 -1.25 -16.98 -7.47
N PRO A 138 -2.08 -17.39 -6.48
CA PRO A 138 -2.21 -16.66 -5.22
C PRO A 138 -0.90 -16.70 -4.42
N VAL A 139 -0.70 -15.72 -3.54
CA VAL A 139 0.48 -15.68 -2.65
C VAL A 139 0.39 -16.83 -1.64
N THR A 140 1.52 -17.50 -1.36
CA THR A 140 1.59 -18.60 -0.37
C THR A 140 2.52 -18.27 0.80
N LEU A 141 2.41 -19.02 1.90
CA LEU A 141 3.26 -18.85 3.08
C LEU A 141 4.75 -19.01 2.76
N GLU A 142 5.09 -19.98 1.91
CA GLU A 142 6.46 -20.30 1.50
C GLU A 142 7.07 -19.23 0.60
N GLU A 143 6.24 -18.37 0.01
CA GLU A 143 6.66 -17.24 -0.81
C GLU A 143 7.08 -16.04 0.04
N LEU A 144 6.49 -15.85 1.22
CA LEU A 144 6.70 -14.67 2.06
C LEU A 144 8.18 -14.30 2.30
N PRO A 145 9.13 -15.22 2.55
CA PRO A 145 10.54 -14.87 2.72
C PRO A 145 11.21 -14.29 1.47
N ARG A 146 10.60 -14.46 0.29
CA ARG A 146 11.08 -13.95 -1.01
C ARG A 146 10.34 -12.68 -1.45
N LEU A 147 9.54 -12.09 -0.59
CA LEU A 147 8.77 -10.88 -0.89
C LEU A 147 9.28 -9.67 -0.10
N GLU A 148 9.02 -8.50 -0.65
CA GLU A 148 9.05 -7.22 0.03
C GLU A 148 7.62 -6.66 0.13
N ILE A 149 7.38 -5.87 1.16
CA ILE A 149 6.12 -5.21 1.46
C ILE A 149 6.30 -3.70 1.48
N GLU A 150 5.35 -3.00 0.90
CA GLU A 150 5.28 -1.54 0.88
C GLU A 150 3.86 -1.12 1.24
N LEU A 151 3.74 -0.08 2.08
CA LEU A 151 2.48 0.55 2.43
C LEU A 151 2.43 1.95 1.81
N THR A 152 1.35 2.24 1.08
CA THR A 152 1.04 3.61 0.64
C THR A 152 -0.18 4.09 1.40
N LEU A 153 0.02 4.98 2.36
CA LEU A 153 -1.04 5.62 3.13
C LEU A 153 -1.59 6.81 2.35
N ILE A 154 -2.92 6.91 2.31
CA ILE A 154 -3.66 8.00 1.66
C ILE A 154 -4.32 8.83 2.75
N PHE A 155 -4.03 10.12 2.80
CA PHE A 155 -4.66 11.01 3.76
C PHE A 155 -5.98 11.57 3.23
N PRO A 156 -6.88 12.04 4.12
CA PRO A 156 -8.16 12.63 3.72
C PRO A 156 -7.98 13.66 2.62
N MET A 157 -8.80 13.53 1.57
CA MET A 157 -8.70 14.39 0.40
C MET A 157 -9.36 15.74 0.66
N GLU A 158 -8.82 16.78 0.05
CA GLU A 158 -9.38 18.12 0.05
C GLU A 158 -9.90 18.46 -1.33
N GLN A 159 -11.07 19.10 -1.40
CA GLN A 159 -11.56 19.60 -2.67
C GLN A 159 -10.69 20.78 -3.13
N ALA A 160 -10.18 20.70 -4.36
CA ALA A 160 -9.42 21.79 -4.97
C ALA A 160 -10.33 22.95 -5.35
N ALA A 161 -9.81 24.19 -5.30
CA ALA A 161 -10.59 25.38 -5.66
C ALA A 161 -10.97 25.37 -7.15
N HIS A 162 -10.12 24.79 -8.00
CA HIS A 162 -10.37 24.53 -9.41
C HIS A 162 -9.55 23.32 -9.89
N CYS A 163 -9.87 22.75 -11.05
CA CYS A 163 -9.23 21.52 -11.55
C CYS A 163 -7.70 21.62 -11.74
N LEU A 164 -7.12 22.81 -11.85
CA LEU A 164 -5.66 22.98 -11.92
C LEU A 164 -4.98 23.32 -10.59
N ASP A 165 -5.73 23.35 -9.48
CA ASP A 165 -5.20 23.71 -8.14
C ASP A 165 -4.63 22.46 -7.47
N PHE A 166 -3.47 22.02 -7.96
CA PHE A 166 -2.67 20.94 -7.36
C PHE A 166 -1.21 21.04 -7.81
N GLN A 167 -0.33 20.32 -7.12
CA GLN A 167 1.09 20.18 -7.42
C GLN A 167 1.35 18.77 -7.98
N PRO A 168 1.56 18.60 -9.31
CA PRO A 168 1.63 17.28 -9.96
C PRO A 168 2.47 16.22 -9.22
N ARG A 169 3.64 16.59 -8.72
CA ARG A 169 4.62 15.66 -8.13
C ARG A 169 4.45 15.45 -6.63
N GLU A 170 3.60 16.24 -6.00
CA GLU A 170 3.41 16.25 -4.54
C GLU A 170 2.00 15.81 -4.14
N ASP A 171 1.01 16.13 -4.97
CA ASP A 171 -0.39 15.81 -4.75
C ASP A 171 -0.82 14.59 -5.56
N GLY A 172 -1.53 13.68 -4.92
CA GLY A 172 -2.42 12.76 -5.59
C GLY A 172 -3.69 13.50 -5.98
N ILE A 173 -4.27 13.10 -7.11
CA ILE A 173 -5.47 13.74 -7.65
C ILE A 173 -6.56 12.69 -7.86
N PHE A 174 -7.78 13.05 -7.47
CA PHE A 174 -9.00 12.30 -7.73
C PHE A 174 -10.00 13.22 -8.43
N LEU A 175 -10.32 12.92 -9.69
CA LEU A 175 -11.26 13.67 -10.51
C LEU A 175 -12.58 12.92 -10.58
N THR A 176 -13.68 13.64 -10.36
CA THR A 176 -15.04 13.15 -10.58
C THR A 176 -15.74 13.98 -11.64
N ILE A 177 -16.50 13.35 -12.52
CA ILE A 177 -17.38 13.97 -13.53
C ILE A 177 -18.67 13.13 -13.57
N GLY A 178 -19.78 13.71 -13.10
CA GLY A 178 -21.02 12.96 -12.82
C GLY A 178 -20.75 11.78 -11.87
N ASP A 179 -21.15 10.58 -12.28
CA ASP A 179 -20.96 9.34 -11.50
C ASP A 179 -19.62 8.64 -11.78
N ARG A 180 -18.73 9.27 -12.57
CA ARG A 180 -17.43 8.69 -12.95
C ARG A 180 -16.33 9.29 -12.09
N GLY A 181 -15.40 8.44 -11.65
CA GLY A 181 -14.26 8.86 -10.83
C GLY A 181 -12.97 8.19 -11.26
N GLY A 182 -11.85 8.89 -11.10
CA GLY A 182 -10.53 8.38 -11.44
C GLY A 182 -9.43 9.04 -10.64
N CYS A 183 -8.38 8.29 -10.35
CA CYS A 183 -7.30 8.72 -9.47
C CYS A 183 -5.93 8.54 -10.12
N PHE A 184 -5.01 9.46 -9.85
CA PHE A 184 -3.58 9.25 -9.97
C PHE A 184 -2.87 9.56 -8.64
N LEU A 185 -1.92 8.71 -8.28
CA LEU A 185 -1.02 8.94 -7.15
C LEU A 185 0.09 9.93 -7.56
N PRO A 186 0.72 10.66 -6.61
CA PRO A 186 1.80 11.60 -6.93
C PRO A 186 2.97 10.97 -7.70
N GLN A 187 3.21 9.68 -7.50
CA GLN A 187 4.25 8.92 -8.21
C GLN A 187 4.07 8.92 -9.73
N VAL A 188 2.83 8.87 -10.23
CA VAL A 188 2.55 8.85 -11.67
C VAL A 188 3.12 10.10 -12.33
N ALA A 189 2.91 11.27 -11.73
CA ALA A 189 3.44 12.52 -12.26
C ALA A 189 4.97 12.64 -12.13
N ARG A 190 5.55 12.05 -11.08
CA ARG A 190 7.01 12.00 -10.89
C ARG A 190 7.70 11.18 -11.98
N GLU A 191 7.14 10.03 -12.33
CA GLU A 191 7.68 9.13 -13.35
C GLU A 191 7.45 9.63 -14.79
N THR A 192 6.26 10.15 -15.05
CA THR A 192 5.87 10.55 -16.42
C THR A 192 6.29 11.97 -16.79
N GLY A 193 6.48 12.84 -15.79
CA GLY A 193 6.78 14.26 -16.01
C GLY A 193 5.64 15.06 -16.63
N TRP A 194 4.41 14.55 -16.63
CA TRP A 194 3.26 15.20 -17.25
C TRP A 194 2.87 16.52 -16.58
N SER A 195 2.38 17.47 -17.38
CA SER A 195 1.78 18.72 -16.90
C SER A 195 0.44 18.45 -16.19
N ARG A 196 -0.10 19.48 -15.51
CA ARG A 196 -1.42 19.39 -14.86
C ARG A 196 -2.52 19.03 -15.85
N GLU A 197 -2.52 19.68 -17.00
CA GLU A 197 -3.49 19.47 -18.08
C GLU A 197 -3.37 18.06 -18.65
N GLN A 198 -2.14 17.58 -18.86
CA GLN A 198 -1.90 16.22 -19.35
C GLN A 198 -2.40 15.17 -18.36
N LEU A 199 -2.18 15.36 -17.05
CA LEU A 199 -2.70 14.48 -16.01
C LEU A 199 -4.22 14.42 -16.02
N LEU A 200 -4.89 15.58 -16.08
CA LEU A 200 -6.37 15.64 -16.11
C LEU A 200 -6.95 15.04 -17.39
N ALA A 201 -6.34 15.31 -18.55
CA ALA A 201 -6.78 14.76 -19.83
C ALA A 201 -6.65 13.24 -19.87
N ARG A 202 -5.60 12.70 -19.26
CA ARG A 202 -5.42 11.24 -19.12
C ARG A 202 -6.35 10.64 -18.10
N LEU A 203 -6.64 11.30 -16.98
CA LEU A 203 -7.70 10.85 -16.07
C LEU A 203 -9.03 10.73 -16.82
N CYS A 204 -9.40 11.77 -17.57
CA CYS A 204 -10.63 11.79 -18.35
C CYS A 204 -10.71 10.60 -19.33
N THR A 205 -9.65 10.37 -20.11
CA THR A 205 -9.68 9.33 -21.15
C THR A 205 -9.41 7.92 -20.61
N GLU A 206 -8.40 7.74 -19.77
CA GLU A 206 -7.92 6.41 -19.33
C GLU A 206 -8.70 5.86 -18.13
N LYS A 207 -9.26 6.71 -17.27
CA LYS A 207 -9.96 6.29 -16.04
C LYS A 207 -11.46 6.52 -16.10
N LEU A 208 -11.89 7.67 -16.61
CA LEU A 208 -13.32 8.02 -16.66
C LEU A 208 -13.98 7.58 -17.98
N GLY A 209 -13.21 7.42 -19.05
CA GLY A 209 -13.72 7.09 -20.38
C GLY A 209 -14.53 8.23 -21.01
N VAL A 210 -14.15 9.49 -20.74
CA VAL A 210 -14.81 10.70 -21.24
C VAL A 210 -13.84 11.54 -22.10
N HIS A 211 -14.35 12.62 -22.70
CA HIS A 211 -13.54 13.53 -23.51
C HIS A 211 -12.36 14.10 -22.71
N PRO A 212 -11.14 14.22 -23.29
CA PRO A 212 -9.95 14.69 -22.56
C PRO A 212 -10.10 16.08 -21.92
N ASP A 213 -10.94 16.95 -22.47
CA ASP A 213 -11.24 18.26 -21.89
C ASP A 213 -12.49 18.28 -20.99
N GLY A 214 -13.03 17.11 -20.61
CA GLY A 214 -14.21 17.01 -19.75
C GLY A 214 -14.02 17.75 -18.42
N TRP A 215 -12.82 17.69 -17.85
CA TRP A 215 -12.46 18.41 -16.62
C TRP A 215 -12.58 19.95 -16.73
N ARG A 216 -12.60 20.51 -17.95
CA ARG A 216 -12.64 21.95 -18.20
C ARG A 216 -14.06 22.46 -18.46
N TYR A 217 -14.85 21.69 -19.18
CA TYR A 217 -16.14 22.17 -19.71
C TYR A 217 -17.35 21.51 -19.04
N ASP A 218 -17.16 20.41 -18.32
CA ASP A 218 -18.26 19.75 -17.60
C ASP A 218 -18.46 20.41 -16.23
N GLU A 219 -19.66 20.96 -16.00
CA GLU A 219 -20.01 21.64 -14.75
C GLU A 219 -20.05 20.71 -13.53
N SER A 220 -20.15 19.39 -13.75
CA SER A 220 -20.08 18.38 -12.69
C SER A 220 -18.65 18.01 -12.31
N ALA A 221 -17.64 18.52 -13.01
CA ALA A 221 -16.24 18.23 -12.70
C ALA A 221 -15.85 18.73 -11.30
N ARG A 222 -15.38 17.82 -10.45
CA ARG A 222 -14.80 18.14 -9.13
C ARG A 222 -13.46 17.44 -9.00
N LEU A 223 -12.43 18.23 -8.69
CA LEU A 223 -11.10 17.72 -8.38
C LEU A 223 -10.91 17.70 -6.85
N TYR A 224 -10.37 16.59 -6.36
CA TYR A 224 -9.86 16.44 -5.01
C TYR A 224 -8.36 16.19 -5.08
N LYS A 225 -7.63 16.79 -4.16
CA LYS A 225 -6.19 16.58 -3.97
C LYS A 225 -5.91 15.94 -2.62
N PHE A 226 -4.89 15.11 -2.54
CA PHE A 226 -4.51 14.43 -1.32
C PHE A 226 -3.02 14.17 -1.26
N LYS A 227 -2.49 14.01 -0.06
CA LYS A 227 -1.10 13.59 0.16
C LYS A 227 -1.03 12.10 0.41
N THR A 228 0.14 11.52 0.13
CA THR A 228 0.43 10.12 0.38
C THR A 228 1.72 9.96 1.14
N LEU A 229 1.77 8.98 2.04
CA LEU A 229 3.00 8.58 2.71
C LEU A 229 3.34 7.14 2.33
N VAL A 230 4.52 6.93 1.75
CA VAL A 230 5.05 5.60 1.45
C VAL A 230 5.93 5.10 2.60
N ILE A 231 5.75 3.84 2.98
CA ILE A 231 6.55 3.12 3.96
C ILE A 231 7.07 1.84 3.29
N GLY A 232 8.39 1.73 3.17
CA GLY A 232 9.05 0.67 2.43
C GLY A 232 9.51 1.10 1.02
N PRO A 233 9.81 0.14 0.12
CA PRO A 233 9.69 -1.30 0.32
C PRO A 233 10.67 -1.84 1.38
N GLU A 234 10.24 -2.84 2.14
CA GLU A 234 11.08 -3.58 3.07
C GLU A 234 10.90 -5.10 2.89
N PRO A 235 11.91 -5.92 3.20
CA PRO A 235 11.74 -7.37 3.25
C PRO A 235 10.52 -7.75 4.10
N PHE A 236 9.69 -8.66 3.60
CA PHE A 236 8.52 -9.13 4.32
C PHE A 236 8.92 -9.88 5.60
N CYS A 237 9.98 -10.67 5.50
CA CYS A 237 10.68 -11.27 6.64
C CYS A 237 11.93 -10.42 6.92
N PRO A 238 11.89 -9.46 7.86
CA PRO A 238 13.09 -8.72 8.22
C PRO A 238 14.16 -9.68 8.74
N PRO A 239 15.46 -9.44 8.46
CA PRO A 239 16.53 -10.24 9.04
C PRO A 239 16.46 -10.15 10.56
N ALA A 240 16.76 -11.25 11.25
CA ALA A 240 16.81 -11.25 12.72
C ALA A 240 17.73 -10.11 13.17
N SER A 241 17.19 -9.14 13.91
CA SER A 241 17.98 -8.05 14.47
C SER A 241 19.02 -8.66 15.38
N THR A 242 20.31 -8.51 15.06
CA THR A 242 21.42 -8.78 15.96
C THR A 242 21.31 -7.80 17.13
N SER A 243 20.49 -8.13 18.14
CA SER A 243 20.62 -7.54 19.45
C SER A 243 21.85 -8.17 20.09
N GLU A 244 22.99 -7.49 19.99
CA GLU A 244 24.15 -7.77 20.83
C GLU A 244 23.74 -7.63 22.30
N SER A 245 23.45 -8.77 22.93
CA SER A 245 23.54 -8.92 24.37
C SER A 245 25.01 -8.99 24.72
N THR A 246 25.63 -7.84 24.98
CA THR A 246 26.90 -7.78 25.72
C THR A 246 26.62 -8.21 27.16
N ALA A 247 26.54 -9.52 27.40
CA ALA A 247 26.62 -10.08 28.73
C ALA A 247 28.08 -10.45 28.97
N ALA A 248 28.72 -9.61 29.77
CA ALA A 248 30.00 -9.87 30.39
C ALA A 248 30.00 -11.26 31.05
N SER A 249 31.04 -12.03 30.79
CA SER A 249 31.57 -12.97 31.77
C SER A 249 33.08 -12.75 31.85
N GLU A 250 33.45 -11.78 32.67
CA GLU A 250 34.70 -11.87 33.42
C GLU A 250 34.65 -13.14 34.27
N SER A 251 35.63 -14.01 34.09
CA SER A 251 36.12 -14.89 35.14
C SER A 251 37.61 -15.00 34.95
N ALA A 252 38.30 -14.31 35.86
CA ALA A 252 39.72 -14.21 35.96
C ALA A 252 40.38 -15.52 36.43
N ASN A 253 41.71 -15.48 36.27
CA ASN A 253 42.76 -16.20 36.99
C ASN A 253 43.25 -17.54 36.45
N THR A 254 44.54 -17.88 36.47
CA THR A 254 45.83 -17.15 36.65
C THR A 254 46.91 -18.24 36.54
N THR A 255 48.00 -17.95 35.83
CA THR A 255 49.37 -18.47 35.98
C THR A 255 49.63 -19.98 35.90
N THR A 256 50.50 -20.39 34.95
CA THR A 256 51.88 -20.86 35.23
C THR A 256 52.63 -21.10 33.90
N SER A 257 53.72 -20.34 33.68
CA SER A 257 54.76 -20.54 32.64
C SER A 257 55.83 -21.54 33.13
N PRO A 258 56.96 -21.75 32.43
CA PRO A 258 57.21 -22.05 31.01
C PRO A 258 58.05 -23.34 30.86
N SER A 259 58.21 -23.92 29.66
CA SER A 259 59.53 -24.45 29.23
C SER A 259 59.56 -24.85 27.76
N ALA A 260 60.66 -24.49 27.12
CA ALA A 260 61.03 -24.77 25.74
C ALA A 260 61.20 -26.26 25.41
N LYS A 261 60.97 -26.61 24.14
CA LYS A 261 61.79 -27.54 23.33
C LYS A 261 61.35 -27.53 21.86
N GLU A 262 62.10 -26.77 21.05
CA GLU A 262 62.90 -27.27 19.93
C GLU A 262 62.42 -28.51 19.13
N ILE A 263 62.25 -28.32 17.80
CA ILE A 263 62.82 -29.09 16.65
C ILE A 263 61.81 -29.23 15.47
N PRO A 264 62.23 -29.10 14.19
CA PRO A 264 61.36 -28.92 13.03
C PRO A 264 61.24 -30.15 12.11
N ALA A 265 60.49 -29.95 11.00
CA ALA A 265 60.71 -30.51 9.66
C ALA A 265 60.00 -31.82 9.21
N HIS A 266 59.27 -31.65 8.09
CA HIS A 266 59.23 -32.45 6.85
C HIS A 266 58.70 -33.91 6.80
N ARG A 267 57.80 -34.10 5.82
CA ARG A 267 57.45 -35.32 5.02
C ARG A 267 56.80 -36.46 5.82
N CYS A 268 55.80 -37.21 5.31
CA CYS A 268 55.30 -37.48 3.96
C CYS A 268 53.80 -37.28 3.85
#